data_AF-A0A382BSL0-F1
#
_entry.id   AF-A0A382BSL0-F1
#
_cell.length_a   1.000
_cell.length_b   1.000
_cell.length_c   1.000
_cell.angle_alpha   90.00
_cell.angle_beta   90.00
_cell.angle_gamma   90.00
#
_symmetry.space_group_name_H-M   'P 1'
#
loop_
_entity.id
_entity.type
_entity.pdbx_description
1 polymer ?
#
loop_
_entity_poly.entity_id
_entity_poly.type
_entity_poly.pdbx_seq_one_letter_code
_entity_poly.pdbx_strand_id
1 'polypeptide(L)'
;VRRLVFPVIFLFWLAMNALLWRAEYGDTDRGSRVSNDVVLNKIFNAPDASNLRVSQNGTSLGFVHWKIIPDEVYFSGTNQPAGRVESIKGYTLALDGRIQVESIKTKLRFNLRSTLDADLDWQSVSATIDLPPSTWEFAAAATNQVLSV
;
A
#
# COMPACT_ATOMS: atom_id res chain seq x y z
N VAL A 1 3.52 -31.24 -55.69
CA VAL A 1 3.00 -30.03 -55.01
C VAL A 1 2.32 -30.34 -53.66
N ARG A 2 1.49 -31.39 -53.53
CA ARG A 2 0.75 -31.75 -52.29
C ARG A 2 1.59 -32.02 -51.02
N ARG A 3 2.88 -32.36 -51.16
CA ARG A 3 3.78 -32.67 -50.02
C ARG A 3 4.35 -31.44 -49.31
N LEU A 4 4.34 -30.27 -49.96
CA LEU A 4 4.82 -29.00 -49.38
C LEU A 4 3.70 -28.18 -48.73
N VAL A 5 2.44 -28.51 -49.01
CA VAL A 5 1.28 -27.82 -48.43
C VAL A 5 1.19 -28.05 -46.92
N PHE A 6 1.40 -29.30 -46.48
CA PHE A 6 1.40 -29.66 -45.06
C PHE A 6 2.46 -28.93 -44.22
N PRO A 7 3.75 -28.91 -44.60
CA PRO A 7 4.75 -28.20 -43.80
C PRO A 7 4.52 -26.68 -43.78
N VAL A 8 4.00 -26.10 -44.87
CA VAL A 8 3.66 -24.66 -44.91
C VAL A 8 2.49 -24.33 -43.99
N ILE A 9 1.42 -25.13 -44.02
CA ILE A 9 0.27 -24.96 -43.11
C ILE A 9 0.70 -25.15 -41.65
N PHE A 10 1.58 -26.12 -41.38
CA PHE A 10 2.11 -26.36 -40.04
C PHE A 10 2.97 -25.20 -39.53
N LEU A 11 3.86 -24.66 -40.38
CA LEU A 11 4.65 -23.47 -40.07
C LEU A 11 3.78 -22.25 -39.82
N PHE A 12 2.76 -22.04 -40.66
CA PHE A 12 1.78 -20.97 -40.47
C PHE A 12 1.04 -21.11 -39.15
N TRP A 13 0.60 -22.32 -38.81
CA TRP A 13 -0.08 -22.61 -37.55
C TRP A 13 0.82 -22.34 -36.33
N LEU A 14 2.09 -22.76 -36.37
CA LEU A 14 3.06 -22.48 -35.31
C LEU A 14 3.35 -20.99 -35.17
N ALA A 15 3.56 -20.29 -36.29
CA ALA A 15 3.82 -18.86 -36.30
C ALA A 15 2.61 -18.08 -35.74
N MET A 16 1.40 -18.46 -36.12
CA MET A 16 0.20 -17.78 -35.66
C MET A 16 -0.11 -18.08 -34.19
N ASN A 17 0.11 -19.30 -33.71
CA ASN A 17 0.01 -19.61 -32.27
C ASN A 17 1.09 -18.88 -31.46
N ALA A 18 2.31 -18.76 -31.97
CA ALA A 18 3.36 -17.99 -31.31
C ALA A 18 3.05 -16.48 -31.29
N LEU A 19 2.48 -15.94 -32.37
CA LEU A 19 2.04 -14.54 -32.44
C LEU A 19 0.83 -14.26 -31.53
N LEU A 20 -0.13 -15.18 -31.46
CA LEU A 20 -1.25 -15.12 -30.51
C LEU A 20 -0.76 -15.20 -29.08
N TRP A 21 0.15 -16.14 -28.78
CA TRP A 21 0.76 -16.26 -27.46
C TRP A 21 1.55 -14.99 -27.10
N ARG A 22 2.25 -14.38 -28.06
CA ARG A 22 2.93 -13.10 -27.88
C ARG A 22 1.97 -11.91 -27.77
N ALA A 23 0.81 -11.94 -28.41
CA ALA A 23 -0.19 -10.88 -28.26
C ALA A 23 -0.91 -10.98 -26.90
N GLU A 24 -1.19 -12.19 -26.45
CA GLU A 24 -1.90 -12.46 -25.19
C GLU A 24 -0.98 -12.33 -23.96
N TYR A 25 0.28 -12.79 -24.07
CA TYR A 25 1.23 -12.84 -22.95
C TYR A 25 2.56 -12.12 -23.20
N GLY A 26 2.81 -11.65 -24.43
CA GLY A 26 4.12 -11.15 -24.84
C GLY A 26 4.28 -9.63 -24.83
N ASP A 27 3.24 -8.84 -24.56
CA ASP A 27 3.39 -7.42 -24.21
C ASP A 27 2.12 -6.80 -23.60
N THR A 28 1.63 -7.34 -22.48
CA THR A 28 0.54 -6.73 -21.70
C THR A 28 0.90 -6.65 -20.22
N ASP A 29 2.13 -6.22 -19.89
CA ASP A 29 2.47 -6.02 -18.47
C ASP A 29 3.47 -4.88 -18.20
N ARG A 30 3.47 -3.87 -19.06
CA ARG A 30 3.92 -2.52 -18.71
C ARG A 30 2.95 -1.49 -19.25
N GLY A 31 1.70 -1.53 -18.75
CA GLY A 31 0.98 -0.27 -18.57
C GLY A 31 1.97 0.71 -17.93
N SER A 32 2.14 1.88 -18.55
CA SER A 32 3.15 2.90 -18.25
C SER A 32 3.69 2.71 -16.83
N ARG A 33 4.98 2.39 -16.68
CA ARG A 33 5.62 2.28 -15.35
C ARG A 33 5.36 3.58 -14.62
N VAL A 34 4.26 3.62 -13.87
CA VAL A 34 3.94 4.72 -12.98
C VAL A 34 5.09 4.68 -11.99
N SER A 35 5.87 5.76 -11.91
CA SER A 35 6.99 5.79 -10.99
C SER A 35 6.48 5.46 -9.60
N ASN A 36 7.30 4.78 -8.80
CA ASN A 36 6.94 4.49 -7.42
C ASN A 36 6.53 5.78 -6.69
N ASP A 37 7.14 6.91 -7.02
CA ASP A 37 6.78 8.23 -6.49
C ASP A 37 5.34 8.62 -6.83
N VAL A 38 4.86 8.39 -8.06
CA VAL A 38 3.48 8.68 -8.44
C VAL A 38 2.49 7.70 -7.81
N VAL A 39 2.87 6.44 -7.65
CA VAL A 39 2.04 5.45 -6.94
C VAL A 39 1.93 5.79 -5.46
N LEU A 40 3.07 6.09 -4.80
CA LEU A 40 3.13 6.50 -3.41
C LEU A 40 2.35 7.81 -3.22
N ASN A 41 2.56 8.81 -4.07
CA ASN A 41 1.82 10.06 -4.03
C ASN A 41 0.30 9.84 -4.17
N LYS A 42 -0.15 8.96 -5.08
CA LYS A 42 -1.57 8.58 -5.17
C LYS A 42 -2.08 7.85 -3.94
N ILE A 43 -1.27 6.98 -3.34
CA ILE A 43 -1.61 6.26 -2.11
C ILE A 43 -1.74 7.24 -0.93
N PHE A 44 -0.80 8.18 -0.77
CA PHE A 44 -0.82 9.19 0.28
C PHE A 44 -1.94 10.22 0.11
N ASN A 45 -2.32 10.51 -1.13
CA ASN A 45 -3.45 11.39 -1.44
C ASN A 45 -4.79 10.66 -1.57
N ALA A 46 -4.85 9.33 -1.38
CA ALA A 46 -6.11 8.60 -1.36
C ALA A 46 -6.74 8.72 0.05
N PRO A 47 -7.91 9.35 0.19
CA PRO A 47 -8.58 9.51 1.48
C PRO A 47 -9.23 8.22 2.00
N ASP A 48 -9.18 7.13 1.22
CA ASP A 48 -9.94 5.92 1.48
C ASP A 48 -9.16 4.93 2.35
N ALA A 49 -9.76 4.60 3.49
CA ALA A 49 -9.24 3.58 4.37
C ALA A 49 -9.36 2.20 3.72
N SER A 50 -8.24 1.47 3.70
CA SER A 50 -8.16 0.16 3.05
C SER A 50 -8.31 -0.95 4.09
N ASN A 51 -9.38 -1.73 3.93
CA ASN A 51 -9.69 -2.88 4.77
C ASN A 51 -9.22 -4.17 4.10
N LEU A 52 -8.25 -4.84 4.71
CA LEU A 52 -7.70 -6.11 4.25
C LEU A 52 -8.17 -7.23 5.18
N ARG A 53 -8.60 -8.35 4.60
CA ARG A 53 -8.91 -9.59 5.33
C ARG A 53 -7.75 -10.57 5.14
N VAL A 54 -7.26 -11.11 6.23
CA VAL A 54 -6.21 -12.15 6.22
C VAL A 54 -6.90 -13.50 6.31
N SER A 55 -6.63 -14.40 5.36
CA SER A 55 -7.18 -15.76 5.35
C SER A 55 -6.15 -16.79 4.95
N GLN A 56 -6.24 -17.99 5.53
CA GLN A 56 -5.42 -19.15 5.19
C GLN A 56 -6.34 -20.35 4.96
N ASN A 57 -6.15 -21.06 3.84
CA ASN A 57 -6.97 -22.22 3.46
C ASN A 57 -8.49 -21.96 3.56
N GLY A 58 -8.95 -20.76 3.15
CA GLY A 58 -10.35 -20.34 3.21
C GLY A 58 -10.85 -19.93 4.61
N THR A 59 -10.03 -20.06 5.65
CA THR A 59 -10.36 -19.64 7.02
C THR A 59 -9.87 -18.22 7.26
N SER A 60 -10.76 -17.33 7.72
CA SER A 60 -10.40 -15.95 8.05
C SER A 60 -9.56 -15.92 9.33
N LEU A 61 -8.29 -15.56 9.21
CA LEU A 61 -7.36 -15.41 10.32
C LEU A 61 -7.46 -14.03 10.99
N GLY A 62 -8.00 -13.02 10.29
CA GLY A 62 -8.10 -11.69 10.87
C GLY A 62 -8.26 -10.58 9.85
N PHE A 63 -7.94 -9.36 10.28
CA PHE A 63 -8.01 -8.18 9.44
C PHE A 63 -6.84 -7.24 9.70
N VAL A 64 -6.55 -6.43 8.69
CA VAL A 64 -5.63 -5.30 8.76
C VAL A 64 -6.37 -4.11 8.15
N HIS A 65 -6.44 -3.03 8.90
CA HIS A 65 -6.94 -1.75 8.45
C HIS A 65 -5.75 -0.81 8.33
N TRP A 66 -5.60 -0.17 7.17
CA TRP A 66 -4.62 0.91 7.04
C TRP A 66 -5.28 2.14 6.42
N LYS A 67 -4.88 3.30 6.91
CA LYS A 67 -5.37 4.59 6.43
C LYS A 67 -4.29 5.64 6.53
N ILE A 68 -4.37 6.62 5.65
CA ILE A 68 -3.53 7.81 5.67
C ILE A 68 -4.44 8.98 6.02
N ILE A 69 -4.04 9.75 7.03
CA ILE A 69 -4.78 10.91 7.51
C ILE A 69 -3.91 12.13 7.21
N PRO A 70 -4.26 12.98 6.24
CA PRO A 70 -3.57 14.25 6.04
C PRO A 70 -3.84 15.17 7.25
N ASP A 71 -2.81 15.87 7.70
CA ASP A 71 -2.91 16.91 8.71
C ASP A 71 -3.32 18.23 8.03
N GLU A 72 -4.62 18.35 7.79
CA GLU A 72 -5.24 19.47 7.09
C GLU A 72 -5.38 20.68 8.01
N VAL A 73 -4.84 21.82 7.57
CA VAL A 73 -5.11 23.12 8.16
C VAL A 73 -6.26 23.77 7.40
N TYR A 74 -7.35 24.07 8.10
CA TYR A 74 -8.52 24.71 7.53
C TYR A 74 -8.41 26.25 7.57
N PHE A 75 -8.86 26.87 6.48
CA PHE A 75 -8.88 28.32 6.35
C PHE A 75 -9.82 28.94 7.39
N SER A 76 -9.33 29.89 8.20
CA SER A 76 -10.10 30.54 9.29
C SER A 76 -10.74 31.89 8.90
N GLY A 77 -10.89 32.17 7.60
CA GLY A 77 -11.46 33.42 7.09
C GLY A 77 -12.99 33.44 7.04
N THR A 78 -13.61 34.58 7.36
CA THR A 78 -15.07 34.74 7.49
C THR A 78 -15.84 34.80 6.16
N ASN A 79 -15.17 34.90 5.01
CA ASN A 79 -15.79 35.18 3.70
C ASN A 79 -15.68 34.03 2.68
N GLN A 80 -15.44 32.79 3.13
CA GLN A 80 -15.32 31.62 2.26
C GLN A 80 -16.13 30.43 2.79
N PRO A 81 -16.54 29.49 1.93
CA PRO A 81 -17.33 28.34 2.35
C PRO A 81 -16.56 27.52 3.39
N ALA A 82 -17.24 27.17 4.49
CA ALA A 82 -16.71 26.31 5.53
C ALA A 82 -16.27 24.97 4.94
N GLY A 83 -15.10 24.46 5.39
CA GLY A 83 -14.52 23.21 4.89
C GLY A 83 -13.44 23.36 3.82
N ARG A 84 -12.99 24.58 3.51
CA ARG A 84 -11.83 24.80 2.64
C ARG A 84 -10.53 24.47 3.40
N VAL A 85 -9.80 23.48 2.90
CA VAL A 85 -8.42 23.17 3.33
C VAL A 85 -7.48 24.25 2.76
N GLU A 86 -6.67 24.85 3.62
CA GLU A 86 -5.66 25.88 3.28
C GLU A 86 -4.33 25.24 2.91
N SER A 87 -3.88 24.26 3.68
CA SER A 87 -2.63 23.53 3.44
C SER A 87 -2.61 22.20 4.18
N ILE A 88 -1.76 21.28 3.74
CA ILE A 88 -1.45 20.03 4.44
C ILE A 88 -0.09 20.20 5.10
N LYS A 89 -0.01 20.03 6.43
CA LYS A 89 1.24 20.17 7.19
C LYS A 89 2.02 18.87 7.35
N GLY A 90 1.37 17.74 7.09
CA GLY A 90 1.98 16.43 7.18
C GLY A 90 0.95 15.32 7.02
N TYR A 91 1.37 14.09 7.28
CA TYR A 91 0.54 12.91 7.10
C TYR A 91 0.72 11.97 8.28
N THR A 92 -0.37 11.34 8.72
CA THR A 92 -0.33 10.24 9.67
C THR A 92 -0.73 8.95 8.97
N LEU A 93 0.20 8.01 8.87
CA LEU A 93 -0.09 6.64 8.48
C LEU A 93 -0.51 5.86 9.74
N ALA A 94 -1.73 5.36 9.74
CA ALA A 94 -2.27 4.53 10.81
C ALA A 94 -2.58 3.14 10.27
N LEU A 95 -2.01 2.13 10.90
CA LEU A 95 -2.20 0.73 10.59
C LEU A 95 -2.62 0.01 11.86
N ASP A 96 -3.76 -0.65 11.82
CA ASP A 96 -4.28 -1.43 12.93
C ASP A 96 -4.73 -2.80 12.45
N GLY A 97 -4.65 -3.80 13.31
CA GLY A 97 -5.06 -5.11 12.89
C GLY A 97 -5.11 -6.11 14.02
N ARG A 98 -5.71 -7.24 13.67
CA ARG A 98 -5.81 -8.39 14.55
C ARG A 98 -5.71 -9.65 13.74
N ILE A 99 -4.80 -10.55 14.14
CA ILE A 99 -4.56 -11.82 13.47
C ILE A 99 -4.59 -12.93 14.51
N GLN A 100 -5.24 -14.04 14.19
CA GLN A 100 -5.19 -15.26 14.96
C GLN A 100 -3.92 -16.03 14.60
N VAL A 101 -3.06 -16.26 15.60
CA VAL A 101 -1.81 -16.98 15.41
C VAL A 101 -2.03 -18.44 15.81
N GLU A 102 -2.00 -19.33 14.82
CA GLU A 102 -2.34 -20.74 15.00
C GLU A 102 -1.41 -21.45 16.00
N SER A 103 -0.10 -21.14 15.94
CA SER A 103 0.95 -21.72 16.81
C SER A 103 0.67 -21.55 18.33
N ILE A 104 0.02 -20.44 18.72
CA ILE A 104 -0.23 -20.08 20.12
C ILE A 104 -1.72 -19.99 20.46
N LYS A 105 -2.60 -20.37 19.51
CA LYS A 105 -4.08 -20.32 19.60
C LYS A 105 -4.64 -19.00 20.16
N THR A 106 -3.88 -17.91 20.01
CA THR A 106 -4.18 -16.59 20.58
C THR A 106 -4.30 -15.57 19.47
N LYS A 107 -5.00 -14.48 19.76
CA LYS A 107 -5.18 -13.36 18.84
C LYS A 107 -4.11 -12.30 19.14
N LEU A 108 -3.23 -12.07 18.17
CA LEU A 108 -2.31 -10.95 18.12
C LEU A 108 -3.08 -9.71 17.71
N ARG A 109 -2.98 -8.62 18.48
CA ARG A 109 -3.42 -7.30 18.04
C ARG A 109 -2.18 -6.45 17.82
N PHE A 110 -2.18 -5.64 16.77
CA PHE A 110 -1.12 -4.67 16.55
C PHE A 110 -1.70 -3.32 16.15
N ASN A 111 -0.97 -2.29 16.50
CA ASN A 111 -1.18 -0.92 16.06
C ASN A 111 0.17 -0.34 15.64
N LEU A 112 0.19 0.43 14.58
CA LEU A 112 1.33 1.19 14.09
C LEU A 112 0.81 2.56 13.69
N ARG A 113 1.47 3.60 14.18
CA ARG A 113 1.24 4.98 13.80
C ARG A 113 2.57 5.59 13.40
N SER A 114 2.65 6.10 12.18
CA SER A 114 3.78 6.85 11.67
C SER A 114 3.33 8.25 11.32
N THR A 115 4.06 9.26 11.78
CA THR A 115 3.86 10.66 11.41
C THR A 115 4.95 11.07 10.44
N LEU A 116 4.53 11.78 9.40
CA LEU A 116 5.35 12.30 8.32
C LEU A 116 5.07 13.81 8.21
N ASP A 117 6.05 14.59 7.77
CA ASP A 117 5.82 15.99 7.43
C ASP A 117 5.23 16.15 6.01
N ALA A 118 5.09 17.40 5.56
CA ALA A 118 4.52 17.73 4.26
C ALA A 118 5.34 17.18 3.07
N ASP A 119 6.64 16.95 3.25
CA ASP A 119 7.56 16.40 2.25
C ASP A 119 7.63 14.87 2.31
N LEU A 120 6.81 14.25 3.16
CA LEU A 120 6.76 12.81 3.45
C LEU A 120 7.99 12.29 4.20
N ASP A 121 8.78 13.16 4.82
CA ASP A 121 9.88 12.76 5.68
C ASP A 121 9.36 12.27 7.03
N TRP A 122 9.97 11.20 7.55
CA TRP A 122 9.54 10.57 8.78
C TRP A 122 9.87 11.41 10.02
N GLN A 123 8.87 11.61 10.88
CA GLN A 123 8.98 12.42 12.10
C GLN A 123 8.92 11.56 13.37
N SER A 124 7.96 10.63 13.45
CA SER A 124 7.89 9.68 14.57
C SER A 124 7.10 8.42 14.21
N VAL A 125 7.45 7.30 14.83
CA VAL A 125 6.74 6.03 14.74
C VAL A 125 6.45 5.54 16.15
N SER A 126 5.22 5.11 16.38
CA SER A 126 4.85 4.29 17.53
C SER A 126 4.17 3.02 17.05
N ALA A 127 4.49 1.90 17.71
CA ALA A 127 3.85 0.63 17.44
C ALA A 127 3.58 -0.10 18.75
N THR A 128 2.44 -0.77 18.81
CA THR A 128 2.06 -1.64 19.94
C THR A 128 1.71 -3.00 19.39
N ILE A 129 2.18 -4.04 20.05
CA ILE A 129 1.86 -5.43 19.75
C ILE A 129 1.36 -6.07 21.03
N ASP A 130 0.08 -6.43 21.05
CA ASP A 130 -0.56 -7.13 22.16
C ASP A 130 -0.67 -8.62 21.83
N LEU A 131 0.01 -9.44 22.63
CA LEU A 131 -0.05 -10.88 22.57
C LEU A 131 -0.12 -11.46 23.98
N PRO A 132 -1.34 -11.68 24.53
CA PRO A 132 -1.51 -12.12 25.90
C PRO A 132 -0.61 -13.31 26.28
N PRO A 133 0.12 -13.23 27.41
CA PRO A 133 0.04 -12.21 28.46
C PRO A 133 0.94 -10.97 28.25
N SER A 134 1.65 -10.86 27.13
CA SER A 134 2.66 -9.81 26.89
C SER A 134 2.15 -8.69 25.99
N THR A 135 2.57 -7.47 26.28
CA THR A 135 2.41 -6.31 25.39
C THR A 135 3.78 -5.71 25.13
N TRP A 136 4.07 -5.41 23.87
CA TRP A 136 5.29 -4.75 23.44
C TRP A 136 4.95 -3.39 22.85
N GLU A 137 5.69 -2.37 23.28
CA GLU A 137 5.56 -1.00 22.78
C GLU A 137 6.89 -0.57 22.18
N PHE A 138 6.82 0.05 21.00
CA PHE A 138 7.95 0.60 20.27
C PHE A 138 7.64 2.07 20.00
N ALA A 139 8.60 2.93 20.28
CA ALA A 139 8.51 4.35 19.95
C ALA A 139 9.87 4.82 19.41
N ALA A 140 9.83 5.56 18.32
CA ALA A 140 10.98 6.18 17.69
C ALA A 140 10.58 7.58 17.20
N ALA A 141 11.50 8.53 17.29
CA ALA A 141 11.31 9.90 16.80
C ALA A 141 12.56 10.37 16.06
N ALA A 142 12.37 11.13 14.99
CA ALA A 142 13.43 11.83 14.29
C ALA A 142 13.93 12.95 15.20
N THR A 143 15.03 12.69 15.91
CA THR A 143 15.69 13.72 16.72
C THR A 143 16.48 14.65 15.80
N ASN A 144 16.02 15.89 15.65
CA ASN A 144 16.82 16.99 15.13
C ASN A 144 17.62 17.63 16.28
N GLN A 145 18.63 16.93 16.83
CA GLN A 145 19.58 17.60 17.71
C GLN A 145 20.67 18.28 16.88
N VAL A 146 20.50 19.57 16.61
CA VAL A 146 21.65 20.45 16.38
C VAL A 146 22.20 20.79 17.77
N LEU A 147 23.26 20.09 18.18
CA LEU A 147 24.07 20.50 19.33
C LEU A 147 24.76 21.82 18.96
N SER A 148 24.19 22.94 19.37
CA SER A 148 24.95 24.18 19.49
C SER A 148 25.87 24.04 20.72
N VAL A 149 27.13 23.74 20.47
CA VAL A 149 28.24 23.94 21.42
C VAL A 149 28.67 25.39 21.37
#